data_AF-A0A2S9GNI0-F1
#
_entry.id   AF-A0A2S9GNI0-F1
#
_cell.length_a   1.000
_cell.length_b   1.000
_cell.length_c   1.000
_cell.angle_alpha   90.00
_cell.angle_beta   90.00
_cell.angle_gamma   90.00
#
_symmetry.space_group_name_H-M   'P 1'
#
loop_
_entity.id
_entity.type
_entity.pdbx_description
1 polymer ?
#
loop_
_entity_poly.entity_id
_entity_poly.type
_entity_poly.pdbx_seq_one_letter_code
_entity_poly.pdbx_strand_id
1 'polypeptide(L)' 'MVALDGDAAQGDGQRWIRCTQNVTLGCNWLVPESGEVHQRGRCLPDSLIRREPDAGDTLAREKLV' A
#
# COMPACT_ATOMS: atom_id res chain seq x y z
N MET A 1 4.52 6.09 19.48
CA MET A 1 5.41 6.35 18.32
C MET A 1 6.25 5.10 18.13
N VAL A 2 6.23 4.48 16.95
CA VAL A 2 7.02 3.26 16.67
C VAL A 2 8.33 3.68 16.05
N ALA A 3 9.46 3.26 16.64
CA ALA A 3 10.77 3.50 16.06
C ALA A 3 10.99 2.56 14.87
N LEU A 4 11.66 3.07 13.83
CA LEU A 4 12.02 2.30 12.65
C LEU A 4 13.51 2.03 12.67
N ASP A 5 13.89 0.82 12.30
CA ASP A 5 15.25 0.45 11.92
C ASP A 5 15.37 0.60 10.40
N GLY A 6 15.95 1.72 9.97
CA GLY A 6 15.88 2.17 8.58
C GLY A 6 14.43 2.47 8.15
N ASP A 7 13.90 1.62 7.27
CA ASP A 7 12.57 1.79 6.68
C ASP A 7 11.47 0.88 7.22
N ALA A 8 11.79 0.08 8.25
CA ALA A 8 10.87 -0.90 8.80
C ALA A 8 10.88 -0.97 10.32
N ALA A 9 9.81 -1.51 10.88
CA ALA A 9 9.73 -1.93 12.27
C ALA A 9 9.58 -3.45 12.35
N GLN A 10 10.02 -4.03 13.47
CA GLN A 10 9.70 -5.41 13.85
C GLN A 10 8.59 -5.38 14.91
N GLY A 11 7.54 -6.18 14.72
CA GLY A 11 6.41 -6.27 15.64
C GLY A 11 5.56 -7.50 15.35
N ASP A 12 5.06 -8.16 16.40
CA ASP A 12 4.23 -9.36 16.29
C ASP A 12 4.85 -10.49 15.43
N GLY A 13 6.18 -10.64 15.50
CA GLY A 13 6.91 -11.65 14.75
C GLY A 13 6.99 -11.40 13.24
N GLN A 14 6.57 -10.22 12.76
CA GLN A 14 6.63 -9.85 11.35
C GLN A 14 7.28 -8.48 11.15
N ARG A 15 7.69 -8.24 9.90
CA ARG A 15 8.27 -6.98 9.44
C ARG A 15 7.16 -6.06 8.95
N TRP A 16 7.21 -4.82 9.42
CA TRP A 16 6.27 -3.77 9.09
C TRP A 16 6.98 -2.68 8.32
N ILE A 17 6.46 -2.31 7.15
CA ILE A 17 7.03 -1.28 6.28
C ILE A 17 6.09 -0.09 6.19
N ARG A 18 6.60 1.05 5.75
CA ARG A 18 5.74 2.22 5.47
C ARG A 18 4.80 1.93 4.30
N CYS A 19 3.57 2.45 4.40
CA CYS A 19 2.62 2.47 3.29
C CYS A 19 3.24 3.11 2.03
N THR A 20 2.90 2.62 0.83
CA THR A 20 3.43 3.18 -0.43
C THR A 20 3.07 4.65 -0.65
N GLN A 21 2.02 5.15 0.00
CA GLN A 21 1.64 6.58 -0.01
C GLN A 21 2.41 7.43 1.01
N ASN A 22 3.40 6.88 1.72
CA ASN A 22 4.20 7.66 2.68
C ASN A 22 4.91 8.83 2.00
N VAL A 23 5.54 8.58 0.84
CA VAL A 23 6.29 9.61 0.11
C VAL A 23 5.35 10.65 -0.52
N THR A 24 4.26 10.19 -1.14
CA THR A 24 3.34 11.07 -1.88
C THR A 24 2.41 11.89 -0.98
N LEU A 25 1.88 11.27 0.08
CA LEU A 25 0.81 11.85 0.92
C LEU A 25 1.23 12.03 2.38
N GLY A 26 2.48 11.73 2.75
CA GLY A 26 2.91 11.74 4.15
C GLY A 26 2.20 10.68 5.01
N CYS A 27 1.65 9.62 4.39
CA CYS A 27 0.94 8.56 5.12
C CYS A 27 1.86 7.94 6.18
N ASN A 28 1.44 7.95 7.44
CA ASN A 28 2.23 7.49 8.58
C ASN A 28 1.90 6.06 9.03
N TRP A 29 1.13 5.31 8.24
CA TRP A 29 0.74 3.95 8.56
C TRP A 29 1.87 2.97 8.24
N LEU A 30 2.07 2.02 9.16
CA LEU A 30 2.85 0.83 8.91
C LEU A 30 1.93 -0.30 8.49
N VAL A 31 2.39 -1.12 7.55
CA VAL A 31 1.66 -2.29 7.04
C VAL A 31 2.56 -3.51 7.01
N PRO A 32 2.01 -4.73 7.13
CA PRO A 32 2.78 -5.95 6.98
C PRO A 32 3.51 -5.99 5.63
N GLU A 33 4.80 -6.35 5.65
CA GLU A 33 5.58 -6.55 4.42
C GLU A 33 5.07 -7.75 3.61
N SER A 34 4.54 -8.75 4.31
CA SER A 34 3.87 -9.93 3.76
C SER A 34 2.35 -9.76 3.72
N GLY A 35 1.69 -10.25 2.67
CA GLY A 35 0.23 -10.22 2.56
C GLY A 35 -0.27 -10.55 1.16
N GLU A 36 -1.59 -10.42 0.99
CA GLU A 36 -2.28 -10.51 -0.30
C GLU A 36 -1.66 -9.55 -1.34
N VAL A 37 -1.53 -10.00 -2.60
CA VAL A 37 -0.86 -9.24 -3.67
C VAL A 37 -1.45 -7.82 -3.82
N HIS A 38 -2.77 -7.69 -3.67
CA HIS A 38 -3.48 -6.42 -3.83
C HIS A 38 -3.37 -5.48 -2.60
N GLN A 39 -2.92 -5.98 -1.44
CA GLN A 39 -2.76 -5.20 -0.20
C GLN A 39 -1.30 -4.98 0.20
N ARG A 40 -0.35 -5.68 -0.43
CA ARG A 40 1.07 -5.59 -0.10
C ARG A 40 1.59 -4.15 -0.20
N GLY A 41 2.10 -3.63 0.92
CA GLY A 41 2.59 -2.25 1.02
C GLY A 41 1.51 -1.18 1.09
N ARG A 42 0.22 -1.53 1.11
CA ARG A 42 -0.89 -0.58 1.11
C ARG A 42 -1.66 -0.63 2.41
N CYS A 43 -1.91 0.51 3.03
CA CYS A 43 -2.89 0.60 4.10
C CYS A 43 -4.30 0.46 3.51
N LEU A 44 -5.31 0.24 4.36
CA LEU A 44 -6.69 0.12 3.89
C LEU A 44 -7.11 1.33 3.02
N PRO A 45 -6.89 2.60 3.41
CA PRO A 45 -7.16 3.74 2.54
C PRO A 45 -6.45 3.70 1.18
N ASP A 46 -5.15 3.36 1.13
CA ASP A 46 -4.38 3.26 -0.12
C ASP A 46 -4.87 2.11 -1.01
N SER A 47 -5.33 1.00 -0.42
CA SER A 47 -5.92 -0.12 -1.17
C SER A 47 -7.24 0.26 -1.84
N LEU A 48 -7.94 1.27 -1.32
CA LEU A 48 -9.20 1.79 -1.86
C LEU A 48 -9.01 2.86 -2.94
N ILE A 49 -7.80 3.38 -3.12
CA ILE A 49 -7.49 4.32 -4.20
C ILE A 49 -7.56 3.56 -5.53
N ARG A 50 -8.62 3.82 -6.30
CA ARG A 50 -8.73 3.35 -7.68
C ARG A 50 -7.60 3.97 -8.50
N ARG A 51 -6.78 3.12 -9.11
CA ARG A 51 -5.81 3.55 -10.13
C ARG A 51 -6.49 3.50 -11.49
N GLU A 52 -6.19 4.47 -12.32
CA GLU A 52 -6.54 4.42 -13.74
C GLU A 52 -5.92 3.13 -14.32
N PRO A 53 -6.71 2.24 -14.96
CA PRO A 53 -6.21 1.09 -15.68
C PRO A 53 -5.29 1.50 -16.83
N ASP A 54 -4.44 0.58 -17.27
CA ASP A 54 -3.63 0.77 -18.47
C ASP A 54 -4.51 1.17 -19.67
N ALA A 55 -3.98 2.02 -20.55
CA ALA A 55 -4.72 2.49 -21.72
C ALA A 55 -5.15 1.35 -22.66
N GLY A 56 -4.39 0.26 -22.71
CA GLY A 56 -4.70 -0.94 -23.49
C GLY A 56 -5.67 -1.91 -22.80
N ASP A 57 -5.93 -1.75 -21.49
CA ASP A 57 -6.88 -2.59 -20.76
C ASP A 57 -8.31 -2.07 -20.92
N THR A 58 -8.85 -2.22 -22.14
CA THR A 58 -10.17 -1.71 -22.51
C THR A 58 -11.28 -2.27 -21.63
N LEU A 59 -11.17 -3.55 -21.23
CA LEU A 59 -12.15 -4.19 -20.35
C LEU A 59 -12.21 -3.53 -18.97
N ALA A 60 -11.06 -3.24 -18.35
CA ALA A 60 -11.03 -2.55 -17.08
C ALA A 60 -11.51 -1.09 -17.19
N ARG A 61 -11.17 -0.40 -18.30
CA ARG A 61 -11.62 0.98 -18.56
C ARG A 61 -13.13 1.09 -18.70
N GLU A 62 -13.77 0.12 -19.37
CA GLU A 62 -15.23 0.06 -19.49
C GLU A 62 -15.94 -0.09 -18.13
N LYS A 63 -15.25 -0.53 -17.07
CA LYS A 63 -15.81 -0.64 -15.71
C LYS A 63 -15.62 0.62 -14.85
N LEU A 64 -15.06 1.69 -15.39
CA LEU A 64 -14.92 2.97 -14.71
C LEU A 64 -16.13 3.91 -14.85
N VAL A 65 -17.06 3.60 -15.76
CA VAL A 65 -18.30 4.35 -16.03
C VAL A 65 -19.52 3.75 -15.35
#